data_AF-A0A0J7INH4-F1
#
_entry.id   AF-A0A0J7INH4-F1
#
_cell.length_a   1.000
_cell.length_b   1.000
_cell.length_c   1.000
_cell.angle_alpha   90.00
_cell.angle_beta   90.00
_cell.angle_gamma   90.00
#
_symmetry.space_group_name_H-M   'P 1'
#
loop_
_entity.id
_entity.type
_entity.pdbx_description
1 polymer ?
#
loop_
_entity_poly.entity_id
_entity_poly.type
_entity_poly.pdbx_seq_one_letter_code
_entity_poly.pdbx_strand_id
1 'polypeptide(L)'
;MNLLERYIPLFSDAWKEKYHAALTKEHLEHISENLQNFRNKISDWELPYFNEEIKIDRIKSFNGFISVFQSEESEIIKAQRLEEIPFEHWLDILGQRLTAASIRDERAIPPLQHILIEACEKSFNEEITVAQRAWEKHVGRIDDQFWGELKGNNKQKQQEVMKKISYILENKTWWNVFFHYKHELVFEVREKNGHGIRWNHGGKQLIGFLEDFING
;
A
#
# COMPACT_ATOMS: atom_id res chain seq x y z
N MET A 1 -14.41 -14.22 -8.27
CA MET A 1 -13.84 -13.93 -9.60
C MET A 1 -13.53 -12.45 -9.64
N ASN A 2 -12.31 -12.09 -10.01
CA ASN A 2 -11.90 -10.70 -10.07
C ASN A 2 -12.67 -9.98 -11.19
N LEU A 3 -13.25 -8.81 -10.92
CA LEU A 3 -14.06 -8.11 -11.92
C LEU A 3 -13.25 -7.67 -13.14
N LEU A 4 -11.95 -7.43 -12.95
CA LEU A 4 -11.05 -6.87 -13.95
C LEU A 4 -10.37 -7.93 -14.83
N GLU A 5 -10.17 -9.15 -14.35
CA GLU A 5 -9.38 -10.20 -15.04
C GLU A 5 -9.84 -10.45 -16.47
N ARG A 6 -11.16 -10.46 -16.71
CA ARG A 6 -11.74 -10.66 -18.04
C ARG A 6 -11.46 -9.55 -19.05
N TYR A 7 -11.16 -8.33 -18.57
CA TYR A 7 -10.88 -7.18 -19.44
C TYR A 7 -9.39 -7.06 -19.77
N ILE A 8 -8.50 -7.67 -18.97
CA ILE A 8 -7.05 -7.57 -19.17
C ILE A 8 -6.61 -8.02 -20.57
N PRO A 9 -7.07 -9.15 -21.14
CA PRO A 9 -6.70 -9.53 -22.50
C PRO A 9 -7.09 -8.47 -23.54
N LEU A 10 -8.17 -7.72 -23.28
CA LEU A 10 -8.74 -6.71 -24.17
C LEU A 10 -8.05 -5.34 -24.07
N PHE A 11 -7.21 -5.11 -23.06
CA PHE A 11 -6.45 -3.86 -22.99
C PHE A 11 -5.43 -3.74 -24.11
N SER A 12 -5.18 -2.53 -24.58
CA SER A 12 -4.16 -2.21 -25.55
C SER A 12 -2.76 -2.56 -25.03
N ASP A 13 -1.87 -2.94 -25.94
CA ASP A 13 -0.50 -3.30 -25.57
C ASP A 13 0.25 -2.13 -24.94
N ALA A 14 0.01 -0.90 -25.43
CA ALA A 14 0.59 0.30 -24.86
C ALA A 14 0.15 0.55 -23.41
N TRP A 15 -1.13 0.32 -23.10
CA TRP A 15 -1.64 0.45 -21.74
C TRP A 15 -1.03 -0.62 -20.83
N LYS A 16 -0.99 -1.88 -21.29
CA LYS A 16 -0.36 -2.99 -20.55
C LYS A 16 1.12 -2.72 -20.31
N GLU A 17 1.89 -2.32 -21.31
CA GLU A 17 3.33 -2.02 -21.17
C GLU A 17 3.56 -0.99 -20.06
N LYS A 18 2.78 0.09 -20.06
CA LYS A 18 2.91 1.18 -19.08
C LYS A 18 2.42 0.80 -17.68
N TYR A 19 1.31 0.08 -17.57
CA TYR A 19 0.60 -0.12 -16.30
C TYR A 19 0.51 -1.58 -15.83
N HIS A 20 1.27 -2.51 -16.42
CA HIS A 20 1.25 -3.94 -16.09
C HIS A 20 1.42 -4.23 -14.60
N ALA A 21 2.19 -3.41 -13.88
CA ALA A 21 2.39 -3.59 -12.44
C ALA A 21 1.08 -3.45 -11.64
N ALA A 22 0.08 -2.71 -12.13
CA ALA A 22 -1.24 -2.61 -11.52
C ALA A 22 -2.13 -3.82 -11.84
N LEU A 23 -1.72 -4.67 -12.80
CA LEU A 23 -2.46 -5.85 -13.25
C LEU A 23 -1.95 -7.16 -12.62
N THR A 24 -1.12 -7.07 -11.58
CA THR A 24 -0.74 -8.25 -10.80
C THR A 24 -1.94 -8.79 -10.05
N LYS A 25 -1.95 -10.10 -9.78
CA LYS A 25 -3.05 -10.75 -9.05
C LYS A 25 -3.35 -10.04 -7.71
N GLU A 26 -2.32 -9.72 -6.93
CA GLU A 26 -2.44 -9.03 -5.63
C GLU A 26 -3.15 -7.67 -5.76
N HIS A 27 -2.77 -6.85 -6.74
CA HIS A 27 -3.37 -5.53 -6.93
C HIS A 27 -4.81 -5.63 -7.45
N LEU A 28 -5.08 -6.57 -8.35
CA LEU A 28 -6.43 -6.81 -8.84
C LEU A 28 -7.35 -7.27 -7.69
N GLU A 29 -6.87 -8.15 -6.81
CA GLU A 29 -7.61 -8.63 -5.63
C GLU A 29 -7.96 -7.45 -4.72
N HIS A 30 -6.98 -6.62 -4.36
CA HIS A 30 -7.22 -5.40 -3.58
C HIS A 30 -8.21 -4.45 -4.26
N ILE A 31 -8.12 -4.22 -5.59
CA ILE A 31 -9.11 -3.40 -6.31
C ILE A 31 -10.53 -3.97 -6.14
N SER A 32 -10.68 -5.28 -6.32
CA SER A 32 -11.99 -5.94 -6.20
C SER A 32 -12.57 -5.83 -4.79
N GLU A 33 -11.74 -6.05 -3.77
CA GLU A 33 -12.11 -5.88 -2.36
C GLU A 33 -12.49 -4.44 -2.05
N ASN A 34 -11.69 -3.48 -2.50
CA ASN A 34 -11.93 -2.07 -2.30
C ASN A 34 -13.25 -1.62 -2.92
N LEU A 35 -13.54 -2.05 -4.17
CA LEU A 35 -14.81 -1.77 -4.84
C LEU A 35 -16.01 -2.36 -4.08
N GLN A 36 -15.87 -3.57 -3.53
CA GLN A 36 -16.92 -4.18 -2.70
C GLN A 36 -17.11 -3.42 -1.38
N ASN A 37 -16.02 -3.09 -0.70
CA ASN A 37 -16.02 -2.35 0.56
C ASN A 37 -16.66 -0.96 0.40
N PHE A 38 -16.38 -0.27 -0.72
CA PHE A 38 -17.00 1.00 -1.06
C PHE A 38 -18.52 0.86 -1.26
N ARG A 39 -18.98 -0.18 -1.98
CA ARG A 39 -20.42 -0.46 -2.15
C ARG A 39 -21.11 -0.77 -0.82
N ASN A 40 -20.42 -1.47 0.07
CA ASN A 40 -20.92 -1.84 1.39
C ASN A 40 -20.80 -0.73 2.44
N LYS A 41 -20.24 0.45 2.08
CA LYS A 41 -20.04 1.59 2.98
C LYS A 41 -19.25 1.25 4.26
N ILE A 42 -18.26 0.37 4.14
CA ILE A 42 -17.33 0.07 5.25
C ILE A 42 -16.49 1.32 5.55
N SER A 43 -16.30 1.69 6.82
CA SER A 43 -15.91 3.06 7.25
C SER A 43 -14.43 3.31 7.55
N ASP A 44 -13.57 2.30 7.49
CA ASP A 44 -12.19 2.44 8.00
C ASP A 44 -11.25 3.22 7.05
N TRP A 45 -11.75 3.66 5.89
CA TRP A 45 -10.99 4.40 4.87
C TRP A 45 -10.43 5.75 5.33
N GLU A 46 -11.04 6.34 6.34
CA GLU A 46 -10.65 7.66 6.83
C GLU A 46 -9.50 7.58 7.85
N LEU A 47 -9.19 6.38 8.36
CA LEU A 47 -8.15 6.14 9.36
C LEU A 47 -6.82 5.68 8.73
N PRO A 48 -5.68 5.98 9.36
CA PRO A 48 -5.49 7.00 10.39
C PRO A 48 -5.80 8.41 9.89
N TYR A 49 -6.09 9.30 10.83
CA TYR A 49 -6.18 10.74 10.58
C TYR A 49 -4.83 11.40 10.86
N PHE A 50 -4.44 12.35 10.00
CA PHE A 50 -3.34 13.27 10.25
C PHE A 50 -3.48 14.53 9.38
N ASN A 51 -2.94 15.65 9.84
CA ASN A 51 -3.22 16.98 9.29
C ASN A 51 -2.64 17.20 7.89
N GLU A 52 -1.56 16.50 7.54
CA GLU A 52 -0.87 16.63 6.25
C GLU A 52 -1.55 15.84 5.13
N GLU A 53 -2.61 15.08 5.43
CA GLU A 53 -3.32 14.30 4.44
C GLU A 53 -4.18 15.19 3.51
N ILE A 54 -3.99 15.02 2.21
CA ILE A 54 -4.84 15.65 1.19
C ILE A 54 -6.06 14.76 0.94
N LYS A 55 -7.25 15.28 1.23
CA LYS A 55 -8.51 14.61 0.91
C LYS A 55 -8.76 14.63 -0.60
N ILE A 56 -9.10 13.47 -1.14
CA ILE A 56 -9.46 13.27 -2.55
C ILE A 56 -10.93 12.88 -2.68
N ASP A 57 -11.51 13.18 -3.83
CA ASP A 57 -12.85 12.72 -4.18
C ASP A 57 -12.83 11.23 -4.60
N ARG A 58 -12.76 10.35 -3.61
CA ARG A 58 -12.83 8.90 -3.84
C ARG A 58 -14.14 8.51 -4.51
N ILE A 59 -15.24 9.19 -4.20
CA ILE A 59 -16.56 8.87 -4.76
C ILE A 59 -16.51 8.96 -6.28
N LYS A 60 -15.89 10.02 -6.82
CA LYS A 60 -15.67 10.17 -8.27
C LYS A 60 -14.86 9.01 -8.85
N SER A 61 -13.73 8.66 -8.24
CA SER A 61 -12.87 7.57 -8.71
C SER A 61 -13.62 6.24 -8.74
N PHE A 62 -14.25 5.84 -7.63
CA PHE A 62 -15.01 4.60 -7.53
C PHE A 62 -16.21 4.55 -8.47
N ASN A 63 -16.98 5.64 -8.58
CA ASN A 63 -18.12 5.71 -9.49
C ASN A 63 -17.71 5.59 -10.95
N GLY A 64 -16.52 6.08 -11.32
CA GLY A 64 -15.94 5.87 -12.66
C GLY A 64 -15.90 4.40 -13.03
N PHE A 65 -15.28 3.56 -12.20
CA PHE A 65 -15.20 2.12 -12.43
C PHE A 65 -16.57 1.44 -12.35
N ILE A 66 -17.38 1.76 -11.34
CA ILE A 66 -18.71 1.17 -11.15
C ILE A 66 -19.59 1.42 -12.38
N SER A 67 -19.55 2.62 -12.95
CA SER A 67 -20.34 2.97 -14.14
C SER A 67 -19.94 2.14 -15.37
N VAL A 68 -18.66 1.83 -15.54
CA VAL A 68 -18.18 0.98 -16.64
C VAL A 68 -18.61 -0.46 -16.43
N PHE A 69 -18.50 -0.99 -15.20
CA PHE A 69 -18.90 -2.37 -14.93
C PHE A 69 -20.42 -2.58 -15.07
N GLN A 70 -21.23 -1.58 -14.71
CA GLN A 70 -22.70 -1.63 -14.75
C GLN A 70 -23.29 -1.27 -16.12
N SER A 71 -22.52 -0.75 -17.08
CA SER A 71 -23.06 -0.42 -18.40
C SER A 71 -23.50 -1.68 -19.16
N GLU A 72 -24.41 -1.53 -20.13
CA GLU A 72 -24.83 -2.61 -21.03
C GLU A 72 -23.91 -2.77 -22.25
N GLU A 73 -22.77 -2.08 -22.24
CA GLU A 73 -21.81 -2.09 -23.35
C GLU A 73 -21.07 -3.43 -23.46
N SER A 74 -20.53 -3.69 -24.65
CA SER A 74 -19.68 -4.86 -24.90
C SER A 74 -18.40 -4.84 -24.05
N GLU A 75 -17.80 -6.00 -23.81
CA GLU A 75 -16.56 -6.09 -23.02
C GLU A 75 -15.40 -5.30 -23.63
N ILE A 76 -15.35 -5.20 -24.96
CA ILE A 76 -14.35 -4.40 -25.68
C ILE A 76 -14.54 -2.90 -25.39
N ILE A 77 -15.77 -2.40 -25.45
CA ILE A 77 -16.05 -0.99 -25.13
C ILE A 77 -15.77 -0.71 -23.65
N LYS A 78 -16.14 -1.63 -22.75
CA LYS A 78 -15.80 -1.51 -21.33
C LYS A 78 -14.30 -1.47 -21.10
N ALA A 79 -13.53 -2.32 -21.78
CA ALA A 79 -12.08 -2.32 -21.70
C ALA A 79 -11.48 -0.97 -22.14
N GLN A 80 -11.93 -0.42 -23.27
CA GLN A 80 -11.53 0.91 -23.75
C GLN A 80 -11.86 2.01 -22.72
N ARG A 81 -13.07 2.00 -22.17
CA ARG A 81 -13.46 2.97 -21.14
C ARG A 81 -12.65 2.84 -19.84
N LEU A 82 -12.22 1.63 -19.46
CA LEU A 82 -11.32 1.42 -18.32
C LEU A 82 -9.93 2.02 -18.59
N GLU A 83 -9.43 1.96 -19.82
CA GLU A 83 -8.16 2.60 -20.21
C GLU A 83 -8.23 4.12 -20.20
N GLU A 84 -9.40 4.69 -20.52
CA GLU A 84 -9.66 6.14 -20.50
C GLU A 84 -9.76 6.72 -19.07
N ILE A 85 -9.97 5.87 -18.06
CA ILE A 85 -9.97 6.33 -16.66
C ILE A 85 -8.57 6.84 -16.31
N PRO A 86 -8.44 8.09 -15.81
CA PRO A 86 -7.16 8.64 -15.36
C PRO A 86 -6.47 7.68 -14.39
N PHE A 87 -5.16 7.46 -14.59
CA PHE A 87 -4.42 6.48 -13.77
C PHE A 87 -4.42 6.82 -12.27
N GLU A 88 -4.55 8.10 -11.92
CA GLU A 88 -4.74 8.51 -10.53
C GLU A 88 -5.99 7.89 -9.88
N HIS A 89 -7.07 7.66 -10.64
CA HIS A 89 -8.25 6.98 -10.11
C HIS A 89 -8.01 5.48 -9.92
N TRP A 90 -7.13 4.86 -10.72
CA TRP A 90 -6.68 3.48 -10.49
C TRP A 90 -5.94 3.36 -9.15
N LEU A 91 -5.08 4.33 -8.84
CA LEU A 91 -4.38 4.40 -7.56
C LEU A 91 -5.36 4.66 -6.39
N ASP A 92 -6.38 5.49 -6.60
CA ASP A 92 -7.40 5.75 -5.59
C ASP A 92 -8.19 4.50 -5.20
N ILE A 93 -8.58 3.68 -6.19
CA ILE A 93 -9.29 2.41 -5.93
C ILE A 93 -8.35 1.30 -5.44
N LEU A 94 -7.05 1.39 -5.70
CA LEU A 94 -6.02 0.58 -5.03
C LEU A 94 -5.83 1.00 -3.56
N GLY A 95 -6.34 2.18 -3.17
CA GLY A 95 -6.33 2.66 -1.80
C GLY A 95 -5.24 3.68 -1.49
N GLN A 96 -4.60 4.29 -2.50
CA GLN A 96 -3.58 5.32 -2.26
C GLN A 96 -4.18 6.45 -1.43
N ARG A 97 -3.41 6.94 -0.45
CA ARG A 97 -3.71 8.15 0.33
C ARG A 97 -2.62 9.19 0.04
N LEU A 98 -2.96 10.47 0.09
CA LEU A 98 -2.11 11.52 -0.47
C LEU A 98 -1.57 12.48 0.57
N THR A 99 -0.37 12.99 0.29
CA THR A 99 0.23 14.16 0.92
C THR A 99 0.75 15.09 -0.18
N ALA A 100 1.23 16.28 0.16
CA ALA A 100 1.72 17.26 -0.83
C ALA A 100 2.88 16.74 -1.70
N ALA A 101 3.62 15.73 -1.23
CA ALA A 101 4.77 15.15 -1.94
C ALA A 101 4.43 13.85 -2.71
N SER A 102 3.15 13.45 -2.75
CA SER A 102 2.71 12.23 -3.44
C SER A 102 2.93 12.29 -4.94
N ILE A 103 3.28 11.15 -5.53
CA ILE A 103 3.19 10.93 -6.98
C ILE A 103 1.91 10.15 -7.32
N ARG A 104 1.39 10.34 -8.53
CA ARG A 104 0.12 9.75 -8.99
C ARG A 104 0.17 9.16 -10.41
N ASP A 105 1.37 8.76 -10.84
CA ASP A 105 1.58 8.05 -12.11
C ASP A 105 1.89 6.57 -11.87
N GLU A 106 2.28 5.82 -12.90
CA GLU A 106 2.59 4.38 -12.82
C GLU A 106 3.67 4.04 -11.78
N ARG A 107 4.53 5.01 -11.43
CA ARG A 107 5.54 4.79 -10.39
C ARG A 107 4.90 4.74 -9.01
N ALA A 108 3.67 5.20 -8.81
CA ALA A 108 2.98 5.12 -7.53
C ALA A 108 2.39 3.72 -7.24
N ILE A 109 2.45 2.79 -8.18
CA ILE A 109 1.96 1.42 -7.98
C ILE A 109 2.74 0.78 -6.82
N PRO A 110 2.05 0.25 -5.79
CA PRO A 110 2.72 -0.27 -4.61
C PRO A 110 3.57 -1.51 -4.94
N PRO A 111 4.70 -1.73 -4.24
CA PRO A 111 5.44 -2.99 -4.34
C PRO A 111 4.62 -4.16 -3.80
N LEU A 112 4.81 -5.34 -4.37
CA LEU A 112 4.14 -6.57 -3.93
C LEU A 112 4.55 -6.95 -2.51
N GLN A 113 3.62 -7.50 -1.75
CA GLN A 113 3.82 -7.83 -0.34
C GLN A 113 5.04 -8.75 -0.11
N HIS A 114 5.27 -9.74 -0.99
CA HIS A 114 6.43 -10.61 -0.86
C HIS A 114 7.76 -9.86 -0.98
N ILE A 115 7.85 -8.83 -1.84
CA ILE A 115 9.06 -8.00 -2.00
C ILE A 115 9.35 -7.24 -0.71
N LEU A 116 8.31 -6.71 -0.06
CA LEU A 116 8.41 -5.98 1.20
C LEU A 116 8.89 -6.89 2.34
N ILE A 117 8.34 -8.11 2.41
CA ILE A 117 8.71 -9.14 3.40
C ILE A 117 10.17 -9.57 3.19
N GLU A 118 10.55 -9.89 1.95
CA GLU A 118 11.93 -10.27 1.62
C GLU A 118 12.93 -9.18 2.02
N ALA A 119 12.60 -7.90 1.82
CA ALA A 119 13.45 -6.79 2.23
C ALA A 119 13.66 -6.72 3.75
N CYS A 120 12.66 -7.12 4.53
CA CYS A 120 12.72 -7.20 5.99
C CYS A 120 13.55 -8.39 6.48
N GLU A 121 13.49 -9.52 5.77
CA GLU A 121 14.18 -10.77 6.12
C GLU A 121 15.65 -10.82 5.70
N LYS A 122 16.13 -9.85 4.91
CA LYS A 122 17.55 -9.73 4.57
C LYS A 122 18.43 -9.74 5.81
N SER A 123 19.51 -10.50 5.77
CA SER A 123 20.54 -10.49 6.81
C SER A 123 21.18 -9.11 6.94
N PHE A 124 21.21 -8.57 8.15
CA PHE A 124 22.03 -7.41 8.49
C PHE A 124 23.45 -7.85 8.82
N ASN A 125 23.57 -8.97 9.52
CA ASN A 125 24.82 -9.71 9.76
C ASN A 125 24.49 -11.21 9.86
N GLU A 126 25.43 -12.02 10.35
CA GLU A 126 25.27 -13.48 10.48
C GLU A 126 24.20 -13.91 11.50
N GLU A 127 23.78 -13.01 12.40
CA GLU A 127 22.90 -13.34 13.52
C GLU A 127 21.50 -12.75 13.41
N ILE A 128 21.33 -11.59 12.77
CA ILE A 128 20.09 -10.82 12.78
C ILE A 128 19.70 -10.30 11.40
N THR A 129 18.38 -10.14 11.19
CA THR A 129 17.82 -9.48 10.01
C THR A 129 17.85 -7.95 10.10
N VAL A 130 17.70 -7.30 8.94
CA VAL A 130 17.51 -5.85 8.83
C VAL A 130 16.27 -5.40 9.61
N ALA A 131 15.18 -6.18 9.58
CA ALA A 131 13.98 -5.89 10.37
C ALA A 131 14.25 -5.94 11.89
N GLN A 132 14.93 -6.98 12.40
CA GLN A 132 15.26 -7.02 13.83
C GLN A 132 16.11 -5.81 14.22
N ARG A 133 17.14 -5.49 13.43
CA ARG A 133 18.02 -4.34 13.72
C ARG A 133 17.25 -3.01 13.73
N ALA A 134 16.34 -2.82 12.77
CA ALA A 134 15.51 -1.62 12.71
C ALA A 134 14.55 -1.54 13.91
N TRP A 135 13.97 -2.66 14.33
CA TRP A 135 13.02 -2.74 15.44
C TRP A 135 13.68 -2.49 16.79
N GLU A 136 14.84 -3.09 17.05
CA GLU A 136 15.62 -2.85 18.28
C GLU A 136 16.00 -1.37 18.42
N LYS A 137 16.34 -0.71 17.31
CA LYS A 137 16.64 0.72 17.28
C LYS A 137 15.40 1.59 17.51
N HIS A 138 14.23 1.10 17.10
CA HIS A 138 12.94 1.78 17.19
C HIS A 138 12.41 1.76 18.62
N VAL A 139 12.25 0.57 19.20
CA VAL A 139 11.81 0.36 20.59
C VAL A 139 12.73 1.04 21.59
N GLY A 140 14.05 1.09 21.32
CA GLY A 140 15.00 1.77 22.21
C GLY A 140 14.85 3.30 22.30
N ARG A 141 13.96 3.92 21.51
CA ARG A 141 13.78 5.38 21.47
C ARG A 141 12.48 5.84 22.11
N ILE A 142 11.46 5.01 22.14
CA ILE A 142 10.08 5.40 22.47
C ILE A 142 9.45 4.29 23.32
N ASP A 143 8.77 4.72 24.38
CA ASP A 143 7.93 3.84 25.20
C ASP A 143 6.57 3.65 24.51
N ASP A 144 6.58 2.85 23.44
CA ASP A 144 5.39 2.48 22.67
C ASP A 144 5.11 0.98 22.82
N GLN A 145 3.99 0.68 23.48
CA GLN A 145 3.54 -0.69 23.73
C GLN A 145 3.19 -1.44 22.44
N PHE A 146 2.88 -0.75 21.34
CA PHE A 146 2.59 -1.39 20.06
C PHE A 146 3.76 -2.22 19.57
N TRP A 147 4.99 -1.70 19.66
CA TRP A 147 6.18 -2.41 19.19
C TRP A 147 6.68 -3.49 20.17
N GLY A 148 6.19 -3.49 21.40
CA GLY A 148 6.54 -4.47 22.42
C GLY A 148 7.94 -4.27 23.01
N GLU A 149 8.45 -5.30 23.70
CA GLU A 149 9.70 -5.22 24.45
C GLU A 149 10.82 -6.05 23.82
N LEU A 150 12.07 -5.60 23.95
CA LEU A 150 13.26 -6.30 23.46
C LEU A 150 13.66 -7.45 24.39
N LYS A 151 12.85 -8.52 24.42
CA LYS A 151 13.08 -9.73 25.22
C LYS A 151 13.26 -10.97 24.35
N GLY A 152 14.03 -11.94 24.87
CA GLY A 152 14.29 -13.23 24.22
C GLY A 152 15.55 -13.25 23.34
N ASN A 153 15.82 -14.40 22.73
CA ASN A 153 16.94 -14.60 21.80
C ASN A 153 16.62 -14.06 20.39
N ASN A 154 17.62 -13.98 19.51
CA ASN A 154 17.45 -13.41 18.16
C ASN A 154 16.32 -14.09 17.37
N LYS A 155 16.19 -15.42 17.45
CA LYS A 155 15.09 -16.13 16.79
C LYS A 155 13.72 -15.66 17.26
N GLN A 156 13.53 -15.50 18.57
CA GLN A 156 12.28 -15.02 19.15
C GLN A 156 12.00 -13.57 18.74
N LYS A 157 13.01 -12.70 18.78
CA LYS A 157 12.90 -11.30 18.35
C LYS A 157 12.53 -11.17 16.87
N GLN A 158 13.16 -11.95 16.00
CA GLN A 158 12.83 -11.98 14.57
C GLN A 158 11.39 -12.43 14.33
N GLN A 159 10.94 -13.47 15.04
CA GLN A 159 9.55 -13.90 14.94
C GLN A 159 8.59 -12.80 15.39
N GLU A 160 8.93 -12.06 16.44
CA GLU A 160 8.06 -10.99 16.97
C GLU A 160 7.97 -9.80 16.02
N VAL A 161 9.10 -9.29 15.52
CA VAL A 161 9.07 -8.18 14.55
C VAL A 161 8.35 -8.58 13.26
N MET A 162 8.52 -9.82 12.77
CA MET A 162 7.83 -10.27 11.57
C MET A 162 6.32 -10.37 11.78
N LYS A 163 5.83 -10.77 12.96
CA LYS A 163 4.40 -10.70 13.29
C LYS A 163 3.86 -9.27 13.22
N LYS A 164 4.63 -8.28 13.71
CA LYS A 164 4.24 -6.86 13.64
C LYS A 164 4.21 -6.38 12.19
N ILE A 165 5.18 -6.78 11.38
CA ILE A 165 5.21 -6.46 9.95
C ILE A 165 4.00 -7.04 9.23
N SER A 166 3.71 -8.33 9.42
CA SER A 166 2.53 -8.97 8.85
C SER A 166 1.24 -8.30 9.30
N TYR A 167 1.12 -8.01 10.60
CA TYR A 167 -0.04 -7.30 11.15
C TYR A 167 -0.27 -5.95 10.44
N ILE A 168 0.77 -5.11 10.29
CA ILE A 168 0.63 -3.81 9.62
C ILE A 168 0.25 -4.00 8.14
N LEU A 169 0.85 -4.95 7.43
CA LEU A 169 0.56 -5.18 6.00
C LEU A 169 -0.86 -5.71 5.76
N GLU A 170 -1.37 -6.54 6.66
CA GLU A 170 -2.71 -7.12 6.64
C GLU A 170 -3.78 -6.11 7.09
N ASN A 171 -3.45 -5.23 8.04
CA ASN A 171 -4.39 -4.26 8.64
C ASN A 171 -4.09 -2.82 8.20
N LYS A 172 -3.38 -2.64 7.09
CA LYS A 172 -3.07 -1.31 6.54
C LYS A 172 -4.37 -0.61 6.15
N THR A 173 -4.51 0.63 6.59
CA THR A 173 -5.61 1.52 6.17
C THR A 173 -5.08 2.75 5.44
N TRP A 174 -3.75 2.91 5.40
CA TRP A 174 -3.08 3.96 4.67
C TRP A 174 -1.83 3.42 3.99
N TRP A 175 -1.65 3.79 2.72
CA TRP A 175 -0.39 3.64 2.02
C TRP A 175 -0.19 4.77 1.02
N ASN A 176 1.08 5.08 0.74
CA ASN A 176 1.44 6.13 -0.22
C ASN A 176 2.83 5.92 -0.82
N VAL A 177 3.06 6.53 -1.98
CA VAL A 177 4.37 6.72 -2.60
C VAL A 177 4.62 8.22 -2.77
N PHE A 178 5.68 8.73 -2.14
CA PHE A 178 5.94 10.18 -2.07
C PHE A 178 7.43 10.50 -1.92
N PHE A 179 7.81 11.75 -2.22
CA PHE A 179 9.17 12.23 -2.02
C PHE A 179 9.42 12.56 -0.54
N HIS A 180 10.25 11.75 0.10
CA HIS A 180 10.76 11.96 1.45
C HIS A 180 12.06 12.79 1.40
N TYR A 181 12.12 13.83 2.24
CA TYR A 181 13.23 14.81 2.25
C TYR A 181 14.65 14.23 2.39
N LYS A 182 14.80 13.05 2.97
CA LYS A 182 16.09 12.35 3.16
C LYS A 182 16.30 11.12 2.29
N HIS A 183 15.23 10.54 1.76
CA HIS A 183 15.25 9.18 1.19
C HIS A 183 14.70 9.14 -0.24
N GLU A 184 14.54 10.31 -0.86
CA GLU A 184 13.93 10.46 -2.18
C GLU A 184 12.55 9.79 -2.21
N LEU A 185 12.23 9.05 -3.27
CA LEU A 185 10.94 8.39 -3.42
C LEU A 185 10.86 7.16 -2.49
N VAL A 186 9.84 7.11 -1.64
CA VAL A 186 9.62 6.04 -0.67
C VAL A 186 8.23 5.45 -0.81
N PHE A 187 8.09 4.19 -0.40
CA PHE A 187 6.80 3.54 -0.20
C PHE A 187 6.56 3.38 1.30
N GLU A 188 5.37 3.73 1.76
CA GLU A 188 5.01 3.69 3.18
C GLU A 188 3.62 3.10 3.36
N VAL A 189 3.48 2.28 4.39
CA VAL A 189 2.21 1.71 4.83
C VAL A 189 2.00 1.97 6.31
N ARG A 190 0.75 2.18 6.70
CA ARG A 190 0.34 2.39 8.09
C ARG A 190 -0.97 1.68 8.40
N GLU A 191 -1.05 1.16 9.61
CA GLU A 191 -2.30 0.68 10.19
C GLU A 191 -3.13 1.84 10.78
N LYS A 192 -4.34 1.55 11.23
CA LYS A 192 -5.36 2.54 11.63
C LYS A 192 -4.94 3.54 12.72
N ASN A 193 -4.04 3.18 13.63
CA ASN A 193 -3.52 4.08 14.66
C ASN A 193 -2.30 4.88 14.16
N GLY A 194 -1.79 4.56 12.98
CA GLY A 194 -0.69 5.27 12.35
C GLY A 194 0.65 4.57 12.44
N HIS A 195 0.81 3.48 13.20
CA HIS A 195 2.08 2.74 13.19
C HIS A 195 2.35 2.22 11.79
N GLY A 196 3.61 2.27 11.40
CA GLY A 196 3.94 2.06 10.00
C GLY A 196 5.31 1.52 9.72
N ILE A 197 5.52 1.27 8.44
CA ILE A 197 6.76 0.77 7.90
C ILE A 197 7.02 1.51 6.60
N ARG A 198 8.28 1.87 6.39
CA ARG A 198 8.74 2.56 5.18
C ARG A 198 9.83 1.76 4.50
N TRP A 199 9.73 1.68 3.17
CA TRP A 199 10.75 1.15 2.28
C TRP A 199 11.16 2.21 1.27
N ASN A 200 12.28 1.96 0.59
CA ASN A 200 12.54 2.68 -0.67
C ASN A 200 11.41 2.40 -1.68
N HIS A 201 11.29 3.24 -2.69
CA HIS A 201 10.23 3.18 -3.69
C HIS A 201 9.88 1.76 -4.18
N GLY A 202 10.88 0.98 -4.57
CA GLY A 202 10.66 -0.39 -5.08
C GLY A 202 10.41 -1.47 -4.01
N GLY A 203 10.33 -1.12 -2.74
CA GLY A 203 10.09 -2.07 -1.63
C GLY A 203 11.27 -2.95 -1.26
N LYS A 204 12.41 -2.85 -1.97
CA LYS A 204 13.54 -3.78 -1.84
C LYS A 204 14.47 -3.50 -0.66
N GLN A 205 14.29 -2.37 0.01
CA GLN A 205 15.09 -1.98 1.17
C GLN A 205 14.19 -1.36 2.25
N LEU A 206 14.21 -1.96 3.44
CA LEU A 206 13.60 -1.38 4.63
C LEU A 206 14.33 -0.09 5.01
N ILE A 207 13.57 1.00 5.14
CA ILE A 207 14.08 2.28 5.66
C ILE A 207 13.90 2.33 7.18
N GLY A 208 12.74 1.91 7.69
CA GLY A 208 12.49 1.82 9.13
C GLY A 208 11.02 1.73 9.51
N PHE A 209 10.80 1.66 10.81
CA PHE A 209 9.50 1.68 11.45
C PHE A 209 9.07 3.11 11.79
N LEU A 210 7.77 3.30 11.94
CA LEU A 210 7.13 4.59 12.15
C LEU A 210 6.18 4.48 13.33
N GLU A 211 6.23 5.49 14.19
CA GLU A 211 5.27 5.64 15.29
C GLU A 211 3.89 5.99 14.75
N ASP A 212 2.92 5.97 15.67
CA ASP A 212 1.61 6.57 15.44
C ASP A 212 1.70 8.00 14.91
N PHE A 213 0.60 8.47 14.31
CA PHE A 213 0.50 9.89 14.04
C PHE A 213 0.25 10.58 15.38
N ILE A 214 1.17 11.46 15.77
CA ILE A 214 0.92 12.40 16.87
C ILE A 214 -0.21 13.30 16.38
N ASN A 215 -1.44 12.99 16.80
CA ASN A 215 -2.54 13.92 16.70
C ASN A 215 -2.16 15.12 17.59
N GLY A 216 -1.75 16.22 16.95
CA GLY A 216 -1.60 17.51 17.63
C GLY A 216 -2.93 18.04 18.14
#